data_AF-A0A7M2YWH9-F1
#
_entry.id   AF-A0A7M2YWH9-F1
#
_cell.length_a   1.000
_cell.length_b   1.000
_cell.length_c   1.000
_cell.angle_alpha   90.00
_cell.angle_beta   90.00
_cell.angle_gamma   90.00
#
_symmetry.space_group_name_H-M   'P 1'
#
loop_
_entity.id
_entity.type
_entity.pdbx_description
1 polymer ?
#
loop_
_entity_poly.entity_id
_entity_poly.type
_entity_poly.pdbx_seq_one_letter_code
_entity_poly.pdbx_strand_id
1 'polypeptide(L)'
;MEREDVVHVLRRVRRALVPGGVILDLQVIPPEPVILVDGAAICRLEGGSLLDDAAAAAAEVGAMVAQGLLREEAVDDHDVLHHYPSGRSLVEDFETRKRSVPAGTVALLAAIERPCIIRESCRLRRLRRTAVDD
;
A
#
# COMPACT_ATOMS: atom_id res chain seq x y z
N MET A 1 6.60 -0.80 13.21
CA MET A 1 5.17 -0.50 13.40
C MET A 1 4.56 -1.84 13.66
N GLU A 2 4.10 -2.06 14.87
CA GLU A 2 3.53 -3.35 15.25
C GLU A 2 2.07 -3.40 14.80
N ARG A 3 1.51 -4.61 14.66
CA ARG A 3 0.12 -4.84 14.24
C ARG A 3 -0.89 -4.03 15.08
N GLU A 4 -0.58 -3.80 16.36
CA GLU A 4 -1.37 -3.00 17.29
C GLU A 4 -1.45 -1.52 16.88
N ASP A 5 -0.39 -0.95 16.30
CA ASP A 5 -0.34 0.44 15.86
C ASP A 5 -1.29 0.70 14.69
N VAL A 6 -1.36 -0.22 13.72
CA VAL A 6 -2.23 -0.11 12.53
C VAL A 6 -3.70 -0.10 12.94
N VAL A 7 -4.07 -1.01 13.82
CA VAL A 7 -5.43 -1.13 14.36
C VAL A 7 -5.81 0.13 15.15
N HIS A 8 -4.86 0.66 15.94
CA HIS A 8 -5.07 1.90 16.69
C HIS A 8 -5.35 3.10 15.77
N VAL A 9 -4.57 3.25 14.69
CA VAL A 9 -4.75 4.34 13.72
C VAL A 9 -6.11 4.26 13.03
N LEU A 10 -6.53 3.09 12.55
CA LEU A 10 -7.82 2.93 11.86
C LEU A 10 -9.01 3.31 12.75
N ARG A 11 -8.97 2.90 14.03
CA ARG A 11 -10.01 3.27 15.01
C ARG A 11 -10.05 4.78 15.25
N ARG A 12 -8.88 5.42 15.32
CA ARG A 12 -8.77 6.88 15.50
C ARG A 12 -9.32 7.63 14.28
N VAL A 13 -8.98 7.20 13.06
CA VAL A 13 -9.50 7.80 11.81
C VAL A 13 -11.01 7.70 11.77
N ARG A 14 -11.59 6.52 12.05
CA ARG A 14 -13.04 6.36 12.08
C ARG A 14 -13.70 7.29 13.09
N ARG A 15 -13.20 7.35 14.33
CA ARG A 15 -13.75 8.20 15.39
C ARG A 15 -13.73 9.69 15.05
N ALA A 16 -12.72 10.14 14.31
CA ALA A 16 -12.58 11.53 13.88
C ALA A 16 -13.57 11.94 12.79
N LEU A 17 -14.14 10.99 12.03
CA LEU A 17 -15.10 11.30 10.98
C LEU A 17 -16.48 11.61 11.54
N VAL A 18 -17.18 12.59 10.98
CA VAL A 18 -18.61 12.76 11.28
C VAL A 18 -19.42 11.51 10.85
N PRO A 19 -20.57 11.22 11.49
CA PRO A 19 -21.49 10.20 10.98
C PRO A 19 -21.80 10.41 9.49
N GLY A 20 -21.77 9.34 8.70
CA GLY A 20 -21.90 9.43 7.24
C GLY A 20 -20.65 9.94 6.53
N GLY A 21 -19.52 10.17 7.21
CA GLY A 21 -18.24 10.53 6.60
C GLY A 21 -17.67 9.41 5.71
N VAL A 22 -16.80 9.78 4.76
CA VAL A 22 -16.14 8.86 3.83
C VAL A 22 -14.72 8.56 4.29
N ILE A 23 -14.32 7.30 4.20
CA ILE A 23 -12.92 6.84 4.22
C ILE A 23 -12.60 6.33 2.83
N LEU A 24 -11.48 6.82 2.27
CA LEU A 24 -10.81 6.18 1.16
C LEU A 24 -9.66 5.37 1.72
N ASP A 25 -9.73 4.07 1.53
CA ASP A 25 -8.75 3.10 2.03
C ASP A 25 -8.01 2.52 0.83
N LEU A 26 -6.77 2.96 0.64
CA LEU A 26 -5.87 2.47 -0.40
C LEU A 26 -4.90 1.47 0.23
N GLN A 27 -4.92 0.24 -0.28
CA GLN A 27 -4.13 -0.86 0.26
C GLN A 27 -3.32 -1.52 -0.83
N VAL A 28 -2.05 -1.75 -0.55
CA VAL A 28 -1.22 -2.62 -1.37
C VAL A 28 -1.73 -4.06 -1.25
N ILE A 29 -1.84 -4.75 -2.39
CA ILE A 29 -2.27 -6.15 -2.46
C ILE A 29 -1.25 -7.00 -3.23
N PRO A 30 -1.22 -8.33 -3.03
CA PRO A 30 -0.39 -9.22 -3.84
C PRO A 30 -0.74 -9.14 -5.34
N PRO A 31 0.22 -9.41 -6.25
CA PRO A 31 1.60 -9.85 -5.99
C PRO A 31 2.52 -8.73 -5.48
N GLU A 32 3.76 -9.07 -5.10
CA GLU A 32 4.75 -8.08 -4.70
C GLU A 32 5.00 -7.05 -5.81
N PRO A 33 5.28 -5.78 -5.47
CA PRO A 33 5.56 -4.76 -6.47
C PRO A 33 6.78 -5.14 -7.32
N VAL A 34 6.76 -4.71 -8.57
CA VAL A 34 7.81 -5.03 -9.56
C VAL A 34 8.50 -3.78 -10.06
N ILE A 35 9.80 -3.85 -10.27
CA ILE A 35 10.57 -2.79 -10.94
C ILE A 35 10.58 -3.07 -12.44
N LEU A 36 10.13 -2.08 -13.22
CA LEU A 36 10.08 -2.08 -14.67
C LEU A 36 11.10 -1.09 -15.24
N VAL A 37 11.75 -1.49 -16.33
CA VAL A 37 12.63 -0.64 -17.14
C VAL A 37 12.28 -0.88 -18.60
N ASP A 38 11.92 0.18 -19.33
CA ASP A 38 11.39 0.11 -20.70
C ASP A 38 10.24 -0.91 -20.85
N GLY A 39 9.39 -1.01 -19.83
CA GLY A 39 8.26 -1.95 -19.79
C GLY A 39 8.62 -3.39 -19.42
N ALA A 40 9.90 -3.74 -19.31
CA ALA A 40 10.35 -5.07 -18.90
C ALA A 40 10.56 -5.15 -17.39
N ALA A 41 10.05 -6.22 -16.75
CA ALA A 41 10.27 -6.46 -15.33
C ALA A 41 11.71 -6.94 -15.08
N ILE A 42 12.44 -6.20 -14.24
CA ILE A 42 13.85 -6.48 -13.90
C ILE A 42 13.94 -7.26 -12.59
N CYS A 43 13.12 -6.91 -11.59
CA CYS A 43 13.02 -7.66 -10.34
C CYS A 43 11.70 -7.40 -9.63
N ARG A 44 11.33 -8.33 -8.73
CA ARG A 44 10.30 -8.08 -7.72
C ARG A 44 10.95 -7.49 -6.48
N LEU A 45 10.25 -6.57 -5.83
CA LEU A 45 10.64 -6.11 -4.51
C LEU A 45 10.42 -7.21 -3.49
N GLU A 46 11.24 -7.22 -2.46
CA GLU A 46 10.95 -8.04 -1.29
C GLU A 46 9.84 -7.31 -0.50
N GLY A 47 8.65 -7.91 -0.49
CA GLY A 47 7.45 -7.33 0.11
C GLY A 47 7.58 -7.06 1.61
N GLY A 48 8.53 -7.73 2.28
CA GLY A 48 8.82 -7.57 3.69
C GLY A 48 7.57 -7.60 4.56
N SER A 49 7.59 -6.86 5.67
CA SER A 49 6.44 -6.67 6.56
C SER A 49 5.33 -5.80 5.97
N LEU A 50 5.50 -5.21 4.78
CA LEU A 50 4.50 -4.29 4.22
C LEU A 50 3.22 -5.02 3.78
N LEU A 51 3.35 -6.15 3.08
CA LEU A 51 2.19 -6.93 2.67
C LEU A 51 1.48 -7.56 3.88
N ASP A 52 2.23 -7.94 4.90
CA ASP A 52 1.67 -8.44 6.16
C ASP A 52 0.90 -7.33 6.91
N ASP A 53 1.48 -6.13 7.02
CA ASP A 53 0.83 -4.95 7.60
C ASP A 53 -0.44 -4.57 6.80
N ALA A 54 -0.36 -4.60 5.47
CA ALA A 54 -1.50 -4.31 4.59
C ALA A 54 -2.62 -5.35 4.75
N ALA A 55 -2.27 -6.64 4.82
CA ALA A 55 -3.23 -7.71 5.08
C ALA A 55 -3.88 -7.57 6.47
N ALA A 56 -3.12 -7.19 7.49
CA ALA A 56 -3.64 -6.93 8.83
C ALA A 56 -4.59 -5.72 8.86
N ALA A 57 -4.25 -4.63 8.17
CA ALA A 57 -5.12 -3.48 7.99
C ALA A 57 -6.43 -3.87 7.27
N ALA A 58 -6.33 -4.66 6.20
CA ALA A 58 -7.47 -5.16 5.44
C ALA A 58 -8.44 -5.97 6.31
N ALA A 59 -7.88 -6.83 7.17
CA ALA A 59 -8.65 -7.65 8.10
C ALA A 59 -9.41 -6.81 9.14
N GLU A 60 -8.79 -5.76 9.70
CA GLU A 60 -9.46 -4.88 10.65
C GLU A 60 -10.57 -4.06 9.97
N VAL A 61 -10.36 -3.57 8.75
CA VAL A 61 -11.43 -2.92 7.97
C VAL A 61 -12.58 -3.90 7.75
N GLY A 62 -12.29 -5.14 7.36
CA GLY A 62 -13.30 -6.20 7.22
C GLY A 62 -14.07 -6.46 8.51
N ALA A 63 -13.39 -6.46 9.66
CA ALA A 63 -14.04 -6.59 10.97
C ALA A 63 -14.96 -5.41 11.29
N MET A 64 -14.56 -4.17 10.98
CA MET A 64 -15.42 -3.00 11.16
C MET A 64 -16.66 -3.01 10.25
N VAL A 65 -16.52 -3.53 9.03
CA VAL A 65 -17.65 -3.73 8.12
C VAL A 65 -18.60 -4.79 8.67
N ALA A 66 -18.08 -5.94 9.11
CA ALA A 66 -18.87 -7.02 9.70
C ALA A 66 -19.62 -6.59 10.98
N GLN A 67 -19.04 -5.67 11.76
CA GLN A 67 -19.66 -5.07 12.94
C GLN A 67 -20.66 -3.95 12.61
N GLY A 68 -20.85 -3.60 11.33
CA GLY A 68 -21.74 -2.52 10.91
C GLY A 68 -21.24 -1.12 11.26
N LEU A 69 -19.95 -0.96 11.56
CA LEU A 69 -19.31 0.33 11.88
C LEU A 69 -18.87 1.09 10.62
N LEU A 70 -18.67 0.34 9.53
CA LEU A 70 -18.40 0.84 8.19
C LEU A 70 -19.32 0.14 7.20
N ARG A 71 -19.70 0.84 6.13
CA ARG A 71 -20.34 0.26 4.95
C ARG A 71 -19.41 0.41 3.76
N GLU A 72 -19.05 -0.69 3.12
CA GLU A 72 -18.34 -0.66 1.84
C GLU A 72 -19.31 -0.26 0.72
N GLU A 73 -18.98 0.81 -0.01
CA GLU A 73 -19.80 1.36 -1.08
C GLU A 73 -19.23 1.07 -2.47
N ALA A 74 -17.90 0.94 -2.58
CA ALA A 74 -17.21 0.61 -3.82
C ALA A 74 -15.83 0.02 -3.53
N VAL A 75 -15.37 -0.84 -4.45
CA VAL A 75 -14.03 -1.43 -4.48
C VAL A 75 -13.51 -1.34 -5.90
N ASP A 76 -12.25 -0.94 -6.05
CA ASP A 76 -11.55 -0.89 -7.32
C ASP A 76 -10.10 -1.36 -7.14
N ASP A 77 -9.65 -2.29 -7.98
CA ASP A 77 -8.27 -2.79 -7.97
C ASP A 77 -7.53 -2.20 -9.17
N HIS A 78 -6.38 -1.58 -8.93
CA HIS A 78 -5.59 -0.91 -9.97
C HIS A 78 -4.08 -0.94 -9.67
N ASP A 79 -3.29 -0.74 -10.71
CA ASP A 79 -1.85 -0.57 -10.57
C ASP A 79 -1.50 0.91 -10.28
N VAL A 80 -0.72 1.12 -9.22
CA VAL A 80 -0.07 2.40 -8.91
C VAL A 80 1.35 2.38 -9.46
N LEU A 81 1.71 3.42 -10.21
CA LEU A 81 3.03 3.56 -10.82
C LEU A 81 3.83 4.65 -10.12
N HIS A 82 4.99 4.28 -9.58
CA HIS A 82 5.97 5.23 -9.05
C HIS A 82 7.08 5.42 -10.07
N HIS A 83 7.24 6.65 -10.56
CA HIS A 83 8.20 6.98 -11.60
C HIS A 83 9.50 7.53 -11.01
N TYR A 84 10.61 6.97 -11.46
CA TYR A 84 11.96 7.37 -11.08
C TYR A 84 12.74 7.77 -12.32
N PRO A 85 13.46 8.91 -12.30
CA PRO A 85 14.25 9.35 -13.46
C PRO A 85 15.43 8.42 -13.77
N SER A 86 15.93 7.66 -12.79
CA SER A 86 17.00 6.67 -12.96
C SER A 86 16.93 5.55 -11.92
N GLY A 87 17.64 4.45 -12.17
CA GLY A 87 17.74 3.39 -11.18
C GLY A 87 18.52 3.81 -9.93
N ARG A 88 19.45 4.77 -10.02
CA ARG A 88 20.10 5.38 -8.84
C ARG A 88 19.08 6.09 -7.95
N SER A 89 18.24 6.95 -8.52
CA SER A 89 17.21 7.66 -7.76
C SER A 89 16.20 6.71 -7.11
N LEU A 90 15.93 5.56 -7.75
CA LEU A 90 15.13 4.48 -7.18
C LEU A 90 15.83 3.87 -5.96
N VAL A 91 17.10 3.47 -6.09
CA VAL A 91 17.86 2.85 -4.99
C VAL A 91 18.00 3.78 -3.78
N GLU A 92 18.27 5.07 -4.01
CA GLU A 92 18.36 6.10 -2.96
C GLU A 92 17.05 6.24 -2.17
N ASP A 93 15.90 6.21 -2.84
CA ASP A 93 14.58 6.26 -2.17
C ASP A 93 14.33 5.04 -1.28
N PHE A 94 14.86 3.87 -1.64
CA PHE A 94 14.72 2.65 -0.82
C PHE A 94 15.47 2.68 0.50
N GLU A 95 16.53 3.50 0.65
CA GLU A 95 17.28 3.62 1.91
C GLU A 95 16.38 4.08 3.08
N THR A 96 15.27 4.74 2.77
CA THR A 96 14.33 5.28 3.75
C THR A 96 13.05 4.46 3.92
N ARG A 97 12.90 3.38 3.14
CA ARG A 97 11.65 2.61 3.06
C ARG A 97 11.70 1.30 3.85
N LYS A 98 10.52 0.81 4.24
CA LYS A 98 10.35 -0.51 4.88
C LYS A 98 10.48 -1.70 3.92
N ARG A 99 10.47 -1.44 2.61
CA ARG A 99 10.65 -2.44 1.56
C ARG A 99 12.11 -2.47 1.16
N SER A 100 12.60 -3.61 0.68
CA SER A 100 13.95 -3.75 0.15
C SER A 100 13.94 -4.17 -1.31
N VAL A 101 14.97 -3.69 -2.02
CA VAL A 101 15.41 -4.27 -3.28
C VAL A 101 16.25 -5.51 -2.95
N PRO A 102 16.09 -6.64 -3.66
CA PRO A 102 16.95 -7.80 -3.46
C PRO A 102 18.42 -7.42 -3.56
N ALA A 103 19.25 -7.83 -2.59
CA ALA A 103 20.65 -7.39 -2.48
C ALA A 103 21.46 -7.61 -3.77
N GLY A 104 21.22 -8.72 -4.47
CA GLY A 104 21.89 -9.05 -5.74
C GLY A 104 21.49 -8.15 -6.92
N THR A 105 20.45 -7.33 -6.79
CA THR A 105 19.91 -6.47 -7.85
C THR A 105 20.24 -4.99 -7.66
N VAL A 106 20.72 -4.58 -6.47
CA VAL A 106 20.99 -3.17 -6.15
C VAL A 106 22.03 -2.57 -7.10
N ALA A 107 23.17 -3.24 -7.30
CA ALA A 107 24.22 -2.74 -8.18
C ALA A 107 23.76 -2.66 -9.65
N LEU A 108 22.95 -3.61 -10.10
CA LEU A 108 22.35 -3.60 -11.43
C LEU A 108 21.44 -2.38 -11.61
N LEU A 109 20.54 -2.14 -10.66
CA LEU A 109 19.62 -1.01 -10.70
C LEU A 109 20.36 0.34 -10.62
N ALA A 110 21.36 0.46 -9.76
CA ALA A 110 22.14 1.69 -9.62
C ALA A 110 22.90 2.09 -10.90
N ALA A 111 23.19 1.13 -11.78
CA ALA A 111 23.83 1.36 -13.08
C ALA A 111 22.84 1.78 -14.20
N ILE A 112 21.52 1.76 -13.94
CA ILE A 112 20.51 2.12 -14.94
C ILE A 112 20.36 3.65 -14.99
N GLU A 113 20.83 4.26 -16.07
CA GLU A 113 20.77 5.71 -16.30
C GLU A 113 19.44 6.19 -16.91
N ARG A 114 18.55 5.27 -17.26
CA ARG A 114 17.23 5.54 -17.87
C ARG A 114 16.09 5.42 -16.84
N PRO A 115 14.88 5.92 -17.15
CA PRO A 115 13.75 5.87 -16.24
C PRO A 115 13.37 4.46 -15.79
N CYS A 116 13.00 4.37 -14.52
CA CYS A 116 12.53 3.15 -13.87
C CYS A 116 11.12 3.37 -13.30
N ILE A 117 10.32 2.32 -13.24
CA ILE A 117 8.98 2.36 -12.65
C ILE A 117 8.86 1.27 -11.60
N ILE A 118 8.35 1.60 -10.41
CA ILE A 118 7.78 0.57 -9.53
C ILE A 118 6.30 0.47 -9.85
N ARG A 119 5.84 -0.73 -10.20
CA ARG A 119 4.43 -1.05 -10.38
C ARG A 119 3.93 -1.85 -9.20
N GLU A 120 2.91 -1.34 -8.54
CA GLU A 120 2.33 -1.91 -7.32
C GLU A 120 0.83 -2.11 -7.53
N SER A 121 0.34 -3.32 -7.26
CA SER A 121 -1.10 -3.58 -7.31
C SER A 121 -1.74 -3.12 -6.01
N CYS A 122 -2.80 -2.33 -6.14
CA CYS A 122 -3.51 -1.72 -5.03
C CYS A 122 -5.01 -1.99 -5.13
N ARG A 123 -5.66 -2.06 -3.97
CA ARG A 123 -7.10 -2.02 -3.80
C ARG A 123 -7.49 -0.70 -3.16
N LEU A 124 -8.39 0.03 -3.82
CA LEU A 124 -9.05 1.20 -3.26
C LEU A 124 -10.47 0.82 -2.84
N ARG A 125 -10.80 1.10 -1.58
CA ARG A 125 -12.15 0.98 -1.04
C ARG A 125 -12.73 2.33 -0.69
N ARG A 126 -13.98 2.55 -1.08
CA ARG A 126 -14.79 3.65 -0.56
C ARG A 126 -15.66 3.11 0.57
N LEU A 127 -15.37 3.54 1.79
CA LEU A 127 -16.07 3.12 2.99
C LEU A 127 -16.83 4.31 3.57
N ARG A 128 -18.05 4.06 4.05
CA ARG A 128 -18.90 5.05 4.72
C ARG A 128 -18.94 4.75 6.21
N ARG A 129 -18.64 5.73 7.06
CA ARG A 129 -18.92 5.62 8.50
C ARG A 129 -20.43 5.52 8.70
N THR A 130 -20.89 4.47 9.36
CA THR A 130 -22.29 4.35 9.73
C THR A 130 -22.61 5.34 10.85
N ALA A 131 -23.82 5.89 10.82
CA ALA A 131 -24.36 6.56 11.99
C ALA A 131 -24.68 5.46 13.00
N VAL A 132 -23.84 5.32 14.02
CA VAL A 132 -24.28 4.65 15.23
C VAL A 132 -25.04 5.75 15.98
N ASP A 133 -26.32 5.54 16.22
CA ASP A 133 -27.06 6.37 17.19
C ASP A 133 -26.36 6.19 18.54
N ASP A 134 -25.78 7.27 19.07
CA ASP A 134 -25.24 7.31 20.46
C ASP A 134 -26.38 7.16 21.47
#